data_AF-A0A7C0W092-F1
#
_entry.id   AF-A0A7C0W092-F1
#
_cell.length_a   1.000
_cell.length_b   1.000
_cell.length_c   1.000
_cell.angle_alpha   90.00
_cell.angle_beta   90.00
_cell.angle_gamma   90.00
#
_symmetry.space_group_name_H-M   'P 1'
#
loop_
_entity.id
_entity.type
_entity.pdbx_description
1 polymer ?
#
loop_
_entity_poly.entity_id
_entity_poly.type
_entity_poly.pdbx_seq_one_letter_code
_entity_poly.pdbx_strand_id
1 'polypeptide(L)'
;MKQSLVSRTTTTKTSTQSKPKPKNIITPDLKEAKPKETPKKQKITKDMFKVFVKKFGKDIKLGEFETLESAKKKLKKELLGTLRASGFVKKGEKKIKLNLGFGFRPSKKDIFRVVQRKTARFGTRGETSEAQFFRKTKGRKIKFI
;
A
#
# COMPACT_ATOMS: atom_id res chain seq x y z
N MET A 1 -36.37 -8.49 -58.92
CA MET A 1 -37.40 -9.20 -58.12
C MET A 1 -36.98 -9.07 -56.66
N LYS A 2 -37.52 -8.09 -55.93
CA LYS A 2 -38.74 -8.17 -55.07
C LYS A 2 -38.60 -9.16 -53.90
N GLN A 3 -38.63 -8.57 -52.69
CA GLN A 3 -39.25 -9.07 -51.45
C GLN A 3 -38.50 -10.21 -50.72
N SER A 4 -38.49 -10.34 -49.39
CA SER A 4 -39.20 -9.67 -48.30
C SER A 4 -38.54 -10.00 -46.95
N LEU A 5 -38.67 -9.08 -45.99
CA LEU A 5 -38.61 -9.34 -44.55
C LEU A 5 -39.55 -10.48 -44.15
N VAL A 6 -39.10 -11.36 -43.25
CA VAL A 6 -40.00 -12.02 -42.28
C VAL A 6 -39.27 -12.20 -40.94
N SER A 7 -39.58 -11.31 -40.01
CA SER A 7 -39.42 -11.50 -38.57
C SER A 7 -40.35 -12.62 -38.09
N ARG A 8 -39.88 -13.48 -37.19
CA ARG A 8 -40.75 -14.37 -36.41
C ARG A 8 -40.49 -14.25 -34.93
N THR A 9 -41.61 -14.13 -34.25
CA THR A 9 -41.88 -13.78 -32.87
C THR A 9 -41.82 -14.99 -31.94
N THR A 10 -41.44 -14.68 -30.70
CA THR A 10 -41.84 -15.25 -29.40
C THR A 10 -42.60 -16.59 -29.36
N THR A 11 -42.08 -17.55 -28.59
CA THR A 11 -42.91 -18.41 -27.73
C THR A 11 -42.32 -18.51 -26.33
N THR A 12 -43.16 -18.16 -25.37
CA THR A 12 -43.02 -18.24 -23.92
C THR A 12 -43.11 -19.69 -23.45
N LYS A 13 -42.22 -20.12 -22.56
CA LYS A 13 -42.45 -21.29 -21.70
C LYS A 13 -42.37 -20.88 -20.23
N THR A 14 -43.55 -20.67 -19.68
CA THR A 14 -43.87 -20.66 -18.26
C THR A 14 -43.44 -22.00 -17.65
N SER A 15 -42.54 -21.99 -16.67
CA SER A 15 -42.33 -23.14 -15.78
C SER A 15 -42.73 -22.73 -14.36
N THR A 16 -43.65 -23.50 -13.83
CA THR A 16 -44.38 -23.32 -12.59
C THR A 16 -43.53 -23.71 -11.38
N GLN A 17 -43.82 -23.04 -10.28
CA GLN A 17 -43.18 -23.08 -8.96
C GLN A 17 -42.98 -24.49 -8.37
N SER A 18 -41.85 -24.70 -7.71
CA SER A 18 -41.77 -25.61 -6.55
C SER A 18 -41.06 -24.89 -5.39
N LYS A 19 -41.81 -24.56 -4.34
CA LYS A 19 -41.31 -23.98 -3.08
C LYS A 19 -40.39 -25.00 -2.37
N PRO A 20 -39.13 -24.69 -2.05
CA PRO A 20 -38.34 -25.58 -1.19
C PRO A 20 -38.82 -25.47 0.26
N LYS A 21 -39.12 -26.62 0.88
CA LYS A 21 -39.46 -26.74 2.31
C LYS A 21 -38.29 -26.22 3.18
N PRO A 22 -38.55 -25.53 4.30
CA PRO A 22 -37.48 -25.06 5.19
C PRO A 22 -36.79 -26.25 5.85
N LYS A 23 -35.48 -26.35 5.64
CA LYS A 23 -34.63 -27.33 6.32
C LYS A 23 -34.35 -26.82 7.73
N ASN A 24 -34.67 -27.63 8.74
CA ASN A 24 -34.47 -27.30 10.15
C ASN A 24 -32.96 -27.11 10.40
N ILE A 25 -32.53 -25.87 10.62
CA ILE A 25 -31.13 -25.55 10.92
C ILE A 25 -30.96 -25.71 12.43
N ILE A 26 -30.23 -26.75 12.83
CA ILE A 26 -29.75 -26.94 14.19
C ILE A 26 -28.79 -25.77 14.48
N THR A 27 -29.19 -24.86 15.34
CA THR A 27 -28.34 -23.78 15.87
C THR A 27 -27.25 -24.39 16.75
N PRO A 28 -25.95 -24.20 16.45
CA PRO A 28 -24.90 -24.54 17.40
C PRO A 28 -24.97 -23.57 18.59
N ASP A 29 -24.99 -24.17 19.77
CA ASP A 29 -25.05 -23.55 21.09
C ASP A 29 -23.92 -22.53 21.31
N LEU A 30 -24.25 -21.44 22.00
CA LEU A 30 -23.36 -20.32 22.30
C LEU A 30 -22.19 -20.82 23.17
N LYS A 31 -20.97 -20.79 22.63
CA LYS A 31 -19.77 -20.74 23.47
C LYS A 31 -19.43 -19.28 23.73
N GLU A 32 -19.62 -18.85 24.98
CA GLU A 32 -19.21 -17.56 25.51
C GLU A 32 -17.73 -17.30 25.17
N ALA A 33 -17.52 -16.36 24.24
CA ALA A 33 -16.19 -15.88 23.92
C ALA A 33 -15.76 -14.90 25.02
N LYS A 34 -14.68 -15.27 25.73
CA LYS A 34 -13.96 -14.47 26.72
C LYS A 34 -13.89 -12.98 26.35
N PRO A 35 -14.01 -12.04 27.31
CA PRO A 35 -13.98 -10.61 27.04
C PRO A 35 -12.67 -10.25 26.35
N LYS A 36 -12.75 -9.88 25.06
CA LYS A 36 -11.62 -9.32 24.31
C LYS A 36 -11.23 -8.01 24.98
N GLU A 37 -9.98 -7.97 25.43
CA GLU A 37 -9.32 -6.81 26.00
C GLU A 37 -9.64 -5.54 25.19
N THR A 38 -10.10 -4.52 25.90
CA THR A 38 -10.41 -3.21 25.34
C THR A 38 -9.14 -2.63 24.68
N PRO A 39 -9.21 -2.14 23.42
CA PRO A 39 -8.09 -1.42 22.87
C PRO A 39 -7.92 -0.14 23.68
N LYS A 40 -6.77 -0.02 24.35
CA LYS A 40 -6.33 1.18 25.07
C LYS A 40 -6.67 2.42 24.24
N LYS A 41 -7.49 3.31 24.81
CA LYS A 41 -7.80 4.66 24.30
C LYS A 41 -6.48 5.34 23.94
N GLN A 42 -6.12 5.33 22.65
CA GLN A 42 -4.96 6.03 22.17
C GLN A 42 -5.25 7.51 22.33
N LYS A 43 -4.41 8.19 23.13
CA LYS A 43 -4.47 9.63 23.33
C LYS A 43 -4.50 10.30 21.96
N ILE A 44 -5.48 11.18 21.75
CA ILE A 44 -5.66 11.98 20.54
C ILE A 44 -4.53 13.03 20.53
N THR A 45 -3.31 12.58 20.31
CA THR A 45 -2.21 13.47 19.94
C THR A 45 -2.44 13.80 18.48
N LYS A 46 -2.51 15.09 18.13
CA LYS A 46 -2.58 15.59 16.74
C LYS A 46 -1.81 14.64 15.83
N ASP A 47 -2.53 13.97 14.93
CA ASP A 47 -2.01 12.84 14.16
C ASP A 47 -0.83 13.27 13.26
N MET A 48 0.39 13.13 13.77
CA MET A 48 1.60 13.44 12.99
C MET A 48 1.87 12.37 11.94
N PHE A 49 2.44 12.80 10.82
CA PHE A 49 2.87 11.96 9.70
C PHE A 49 4.31 11.51 9.89
N LYS A 50 4.50 10.23 10.18
CA LYS A 50 5.80 9.58 10.34
C LYS A 50 6.25 9.02 8.99
N VAL A 51 7.42 9.44 8.50
CA VAL A 51 7.99 8.98 7.23
C VAL A 51 9.01 7.89 7.47
N PHE A 52 8.90 6.79 6.72
CA PHE A 52 9.81 5.66 6.79
C PHE A 52 10.39 5.34 5.42
N VAL A 53 11.67 4.96 5.40
CA VAL A 53 12.39 4.56 4.19
C VAL A 53 13.14 3.26 4.42
N LYS A 54 13.30 2.47 3.36
CA LYS A 54 14.06 1.21 3.43
C LYS A 54 15.54 1.47 3.19
N LYS A 55 16.38 1.20 4.19
CA LYS A 55 17.84 1.29 4.12
C LYS A 55 18.42 -0.07 4.53
N PHE A 56 19.27 -0.66 3.67
CA PHE A 56 19.89 -1.98 3.93
C PHE A 56 18.91 -3.07 4.39
N GLY A 57 17.72 -3.12 3.80
CA GLY A 57 16.70 -4.11 4.16
C GLY A 57 15.80 -3.75 5.34
N LYS A 58 16.19 -2.77 6.17
CA LYS A 58 15.44 -2.33 7.36
C LYS A 58 14.66 -1.05 7.09
N ASP A 59 13.53 -0.88 7.75
CA ASP A 59 12.75 0.36 7.70
C ASP A 59 13.26 1.34 8.76
N ILE A 60 13.75 2.50 8.32
CA ILE A 60 14.29 3.54 9.19
C ILE A 60 13.34 4.73 9.18
N LYS A 61 13.05 5.26 10.37
CA LYS A 61 12.27 6.48 10.55
C LYS A 61 13.10 7.68 10.10
N LEU A 62 12.56 8.48 9.19
CA LEU A 62 13.24 9.67 8.67
C LEU A 62 12.89 10.94 9.46
N GLY A 63 11.66 11.01 9.96
CA GLY A 63 11.14 12.18 10.66
C GLY A 63 9.63 12.11 10.85
N GLU A 64 9.11 13.08 11.60
CA GLU A 64 7.69 13.31 11.82
C GLU A 64 7.32 14.69 11.28
N PHE A 65 6.15 14.79 10.67
CA PHE A 65 5.69 16.00 9.99
C PHE A 65 4.24 16.27 10.36
N GLU A 66 3.87 17.54 10.45
CA GLU A 66 2.49 17.93 10.75
C GLU A 66 1.57 17.76 9.54
N THR A 67 2.11 17.95 8.33
CA THR A 67 1.34 17.93 7.08
C THR A 67 1.73 16.77 6.18
N LEU A 68 0.73 16.24 5.45
CA LEU A 68 0.94 15.16 4.49
C LEU A 68 1.81 15.61 3.31
N GLU A 69 1.72 16.87 2.90
CA GLU A 69 2.52 17.42 1.81
C GLU A 69 4.00 17.55 2.16
N SER A 70 4.32 18.01 3.38
CA SER A 70 5.71 18.09 3.83
C SER A 70 6.33 16.69 3.94
N ALA A 71 5.58 15.71 4.47
CA ALA A 71 5.96 14.30 4.49
C ALA A 71 6.21 13.76 3.07
N LYS A 72 5.33 14.04 2.10
CA LYS A 72 5.48 13.68 0.69
C LYS A 72 6.74 14.28 0.07
N LYS A 73 6.94 15.59 0.23
CA LYS A 73 8.09 16.33 -0.32
C LYS A 73 9.40 15.77 0.24
N LYS A 74 9.48 15.56 1.55
CA LYS A 74 10.67 14.98 2.19
C LYS A 74 10.93 13.56 1.70
N LEU A 75 9.90 12.71 1.66
CA LEU A 75 10.03 11.34 1.18
C LEU A 75 10.50 11.30 -0.28
N LYS A 76 9.90 12.13 -1.15
CA LYS A 76 10.30 12.24 -2.56
C LYS A 76 11.76 12.67 -2.69
N LYS A 77 12.17 13.71 -1.96
CA LYS A 77 13.55 14.22 -1.97
C LYS A 77 14.54 13.14 -1.54
N GLU A 78 14.23 12.40 -0.48
CA GLU A 78 15.09 11.32 -0.01
C GLU A 78 15.24 10.20 -1.03
N LEU A 79 14.11 9.74 -1.61
CA LEU A 79 14.13 8.64 -2.57
C LEU A 79 14.85 9.01 -3.88
N LEU A 80 14.80 10.26 -4.32
CA LEU A 80 15.52 10.71 -5.52
C LEU A 80 17.00 11.03 -5.26
N GLY A 81 17.35 11.40 -4.03
CA GLY A 81 18.69 11.85 -3.66
C GLY A 81 19.60 10.76 -3.10
N THR A 82 19.06 9.58 -2.79
CA THR A 82 19.79 8.49 -2.14
C THR A 82 19.55 7.16 -2.86
N LEU A 83 20.37 6.16 -2.60
CA LEU A 83 20.22 4.77 -3.07
C LEU A 83 18.93 4.08 -2.57
N ARG A 84 18.13 4.75 -1.75
CA ARG A 84 16.92 4.21 -1.12
C ARG A 84 15.79 4.15 -2.16
N ALA A 85 15.32 2.93 -2.42
CA ALA A 85 14.35 2.69 -3.50
C ALA A 85 12.88 2.80 -3.07
N SER A 86 12.59 2.77 -1.77
CA SER A 86 11.22 2.64 -1.27
C SER A 86 11.01 3.24 0.11
N GLY A 87 9.78 3.67 0.35
CA GLY A 87 9.34 4.17 1.65
C GLY A 87 7.81 4.23 1.75
N PHE A 88 7.32 4.57 2.94
CA PHE A 88 5.90 4.73 3.22
C PHE A 88 5.69 5.82 4.29
N VAL A 89 4.46 6.25 4.45
CA VAL A 89 4.06 7.23 5.47
C VAL A 89 3.02 6.60 6.38
N LYS A 90 3.18 6.81 7.69
CA LYS A 90 2.18 6.50 8.71
C LYS A 90 1.58 7.78 9.26
N LYS A 91 0.29 7.78 9.54
CA LYS A 91 -0.39 8.80 10.34
C LYS A 91 -0.82 8.14 11.64
N GLY A 92 -0.21 8.58 12.74
CA GLY A 92 -0.24 7.82 13.99
C GLY A 92 0.33 6.42 13.78
N GLU A 93 -0.52 5.39 13.91
CA GLU A 93 -0.16 3.98 13.71
C GLU A 93 -0.57 3.40 12.35
N LYS A 94 -1.46 4.10 11.62
CA LYS A 94 -2.00 3.61 10.35
C LYS A 94 -1.10 4.01 9.18
N LYS A 95 -0.80 3.07 8.28
CA LYS A 95 -0.14 3.37 7.01
C LYS A 95 -1.13 4.01 6.04
N ILE A 96 -0.71 5.03 5.30
CA ILE A 96 -1.56 5.71 4.32
C ILE A 96 -1.10 5.36 2.91
N LYS A 97 -2.07 5.17 2.01
CA LYS A 97 -1.79 5.02 0.57
C LYS A 97 -1.32 6.35 0.01
N LEU A 98 -0.13 6.31 -0.59
CA LEU A 98 0.62 7.47 -1.03
C LEU A 98 0.79 7.41 -2.56
N ASN A 99 0.59 8.55 -3.22
CA ASN A 99 1.06 8.75 -4.59
C ASN A 99 2.07 9.91 -4.59
N LEU A 100 3.31 9.65 -5.03
CA LEU A 100 4.40 10.62 -5.16
C LEU A 100 4.49 11.23 -6.57
N GLY A 101 3.63 10.79 -7.49
CA GLY A 101 3.57 11.25 -8.88
C GLY A 101 4.56 10.52 -9.80
N PHE A 102 5.00 11.23 -10.84
CA PHE A 102 5.86 10.69 -11.89
C PHE A 102 7.17 10.11 -11.33
N GLY A 103 7.63 9.00 -11.92
CA GLY A 103 8.84 8.28 -11.48
C GLY A 103 8.61 7.31 -10.32
N PHE A 104 7.42 7.30 -9.71
CA PHE A 104 7.07 6.40 -8.61
C PHE A 104 5.92 5.45 -8.97
N ARG A 105 5.80 4.37 -8.21
CA ARG A 105 4.65 3.45 -8.25
C ARG A 105 4.44 2.80 -6.88
N PRO A 106 3.21 2.40 -6.53
CA PRO A 106 3.00 1.55 -5.35
C PRO A 106 3.73 0.20 -5.52
N SER A 107 4.16 -0.38 -4.40
CA SER A 107 4.77 -1.70 -4.38
C SER A 107 3.72 -2.77 -4.64
N LYS A 108 4.11 -3.82 -5.38
CA LYS A 108 3.26 -4.99 -5.61
C LYS A 108 3.05 -5.82 -4.34
N LYS A 109 4.01 -5.79 -3.40
CA LYS A 109 3.97 -6.57 -2.15
C LYS A 109 3.25 -5.84 -1.01
N ASP A 110 3.39 -4.51 -0.95
CA ASP A 110 2.79 -3.67 0.11
C ASP A 110 2.19 -2.43 -0.55
N ILE A 111 0.87 -2.39 -0.67
CA ILE A 111 0.13 -1.34 -1.39
C ILE A 111 0.40 0.06 -0.78
N PHE A 112 0.74 0.13 0.50
CA PHE A 112 1.02 1.37 1.21
C PHE A 112 2.46 1.85 1.03
N ARG A 113 3.34 1.01 0.46
CA ARG A 113 4.73 1.36 0.18
C ARG A 113 4.84 1.87 -1.24
N VAL A 114 5.58 2.96 -1.40
CA VAL A 114 5.92 3.51 -2.72
C VAL A 114 7.36 3.16 -3.06
N VAL A 115 7.57 2.85 -4.34
CA VAL A 115 8.85 2.43 -4.90
C VAL A 115 9.14 3.28 -6.13
N GLN A 116 10.38 3.71 -6.28
CA GLN A 116 10.85 4.40 -7.47
C GLN A 116 10.97 3.43 -8.65
N ARG A 117 10.53 3.85 -9.84
CA ARG A 117 10.62 3.06 -11.08
C ARG A 117 12.09 2.91 -11.48
N LYS A 118 12.49 1.74 -12.01
CA LYS A 118 13.88 1.48 -12.42
C LYS A 118 14.40 2.51 -13.44
N THR A 119 13.57 2.94 -14.39
CA THR A 119 13.92 3.97 -15.39
C THR A 119 14.20 5.34 -14.81
N ALA A 120 13.72 5.62 -13.60
CA ALA A 120 13.94 6.88 -12.91
C ALA A 120 15.04 6.78 -11.84
N ARG A 121 15.78 5.66 -11.78
CA ARG A 121 16.85 5.39 -10.81
C ARG A 121 18.22 5.43 -11.46
N PHE A 122 19.25 5.72 -10.66
CA PHE A 122 20.65 5.82 -11.09
C PHE A 122 20.87 6.87 -12.19
N GLY A 123 20.42 8.09 -11.92
CA GLY A 123 20.62 9.23 -12.81
C GLY A 123 20.96 10.53 -12.09
N THR A 124 20.84 10.56 -10.76
CA THR A 124 21.11 11.77 -9.98
C THR A 124 22.51 11.73 -9.37
N ARG A 125 23.12 12.92 -9.25
CA ARG A 125 24.44 13.10 -8.61
C ARG A 125 24.45 12.55 -7.17
N GLY A 126 23.31 12.60 -6.47
CA GLY A 126 23.15 12.08 -5.11
C GLY A 126 23.32 10.55 -5.03
N GLU A 127 22.59 9.80 -5.85
CA GLU A 127 22.69 8.33 -5.91
C GLU A 127 24.10 7.88 -6.28
N THR A 128 24.73 8.53 -7.27
CA THR A 128 26.09 8.23 -7.71
C THR A 128 27.12 8.51 -6.63
N SER A 129 26.99 9.65 -5.93
CA SER A 129 27.88 9.99 -4.81
C SER A 129 27.78 8.98 -3.67
N GLU A 130 26.57 8.58 -3.30
CA GLU A 130 26.35 7.59 -2.25
C GLU A 130 26.89 6.20 -2.66
N ALA A 131 26.73 5.80 -3.93
CA ALA A 131 27.31 4.57 -4.46
C ALA A 131 28.84 4.59 -4.43
N GLN A 132 29.45 5.72 -4.83
CA GLN A 132 30.89 5.91 -4.78
C GLN A 132 31.42 5.90 -3.34
N PHE A 133 30.68 6.48 -2.39
CA PHE A 133 31.00 6.44 -0.96
C PHE A 133 31.03 5.00 -0.45
N PHE A 134 30.01 4.19 -0.76
CA PHE A 134 29.99 2.77 -0.37
C PHE A 134 31.10 1.95 -1.05
N ARG A 135 31.46 2.29 -2.29
CA ARG A 135 32.59 1.64 -2.97
C ARG A 135 33.92 1.92 -2.27
N LYS A 136 34.18 3.18 -1.90
CA LYS A 136 35.41 3.59 -1.18
C LYS A 136 35.51 2.96 0.22
N THR A 137 34.38 2.70 0.85
CA THR A 137 34.33 2.16 2.23
C THR A 137 34.33 0.63 2.29
N LYS A 138 34.16 -0.08 1.17
CA LYS A 138 34.07 -1.55 1.10
C LYS A 138 35.30 -2.30 1.67
N GLY A 139 36.44 -1.63 1.85
CA GLY A 139 37.65 -2.18 2.50
C GLY A 139 37.87 -1.74 3.96
N ARG A 140 37.08 -0.80 4.49
CA ARG A 140 37.16 -0.37 5.90
C ARG A 140 36.01 -1.05 6.65
N LYS A 141 36.30 -1.80 7.72
CA LYS A 141 35.29 -2.40 8.60
C LYS A 141 34.54 -1.29 9.36
N ILE A 142 33.58 -0.65 8.71
CA ILE A 142 32.70 0.32 9.36
C ILE A 142 31.53 -0.45 9.97
N LYS A 143 31.47 -0.48 11.31
CA LYS A 143 30.29 -0.96 12.03
C LYS A 143 29.15 0.02 11.76
N PHE A 144 28.15 -0.39 10.99
CA PHE A 144 26.91 0.36 10.85
C PHE A 144 26.06 0.14 12.11
N ILE A 145 25.89 1.19 12.92
CA ILE A 145 24.97 1.28 14.07
C ILE A 145 23.53 1.43 13.55
#